data_AF-A0A6P8B9D2-F1
#
_entry.id   AF-A0A6P8B9D2-F1
#
_cell.length_a   1.000
_cell.length_b   1.000
_cell.length_c   1.000
_cell.angle_alpha   90.00
_cell.angle_beta   90.00
_cell.angle_gamma   90.00
#
_symmetry.space_group_name_H-M   'P 1'
#
loop_
_entity.id
_entity.type
_entity.pdbx_description
1 polymer ?
#
loop_
_entity_poly.entity_id
_entity_poly.type
_entity_poly.pdbx_seq_one_letter_code
_entity_poly.pdbx_strand_id
1 'polypeptide(L)'
;MVELKNGETLNGHLVQCDTWMNLTLREVVQTSPEGDKFMRLPEIYVKGNNIKYLRVPDEVIDQVKEQQQQHQQQHQQHGQQGGFRGGRGGGSRGDHRGGGDRGRGGRGRGAGRGRGRGGA
;
A
#
# COMPACT_ATOMS: atom_id res chain seq x y z
N MET A 1 3.51 19.21 18.72
CA MET A 1 3.82 20.61 18.32
C MET A 1 4.01 20.66 16.81
N VAL A 2 3.55 21.73 16.16
CA VAL A 2 3.71 21.99 14.72
C VAL A 2 4.48 23.29 14.55
N GLU A 3 5.54 23.30 13.74
CA GLU A 3 6.21 24.54 13.30
C GLU A 3 5.85 24.81 11.84
N LEU A 4 5.38 26.02 11.57
CA LEU A 4 5.02 26.48 10.24
C LEU A 4 6.22 27.14 9.56
N LYS A 5 6.19 27.21 8.22
CA LYS A 5 7.26 27.81 7.41
C LYS A 5 7.46 29.30 7.67
N ASN A 6 6.43 30.01 8.15
CA ASN A 6 6.50 31.42 8.54
C ASN A 6 7.11 31.64 9.94
N GLY A 7 7.49 30.56 10.65
CA GLY A 7 8.07 30.63 11.99
C GLY A 7 7.06 30.53 13.14
N GLU A 8 5.75 30.57 12.85
CA GLU A 8 4.73 30.35 13.88
C GLU A 8 4.78 28.90 14.40
N THR A 9 4.49 28.75 15.69
CA THR A 9 4.34 27.41 16.28
C THR A 9 2.94 27.21 16.83
N LEU A 10 2.41 26.01 16.62
CA LEU A 10 1.10 25.59 17.11
C LEU A 10 1.29 24.40 18.05
N ASN A 11 0.86 24.55 19.29
CA ASN A 11 0.83 23.48 20.27
C ASN A 11 -0.62 23.12 20.60
N GLY A 12 -1.05 21.91 20.26
CA GLY A 12 -2.41 21.45 20.50
C GLY A 12 -2.55 19.97 20.16
N HIS A 13 -3.79 19.47 20.22
CA HIS A 13 -4.11 18.06 20.00
C HIS A 13 -4.53 17.82 18.55
N LEU A 14 -3.88 16.86 17.88
CA LEU A 14 -4.26 16.43 16.54
C LEU A 14 -5.63 15.76 16.57
N VAL A 15 -6.57 16.29 15.79
CA VAL A 15 -7.92 15.74 15.60
C VAL A 15 -7.99 14.95 14.30
N GLN A 16 -7.49 15.53 13.22
CA GLN A 16 -7.53 14.93 11.89
C GLN A 16 -6.28 15.30 11.09
N CYS A 17 -5.82 14.35 10.28
CA CYS A 17 -4.77 14.52 9.29
C CYS A 17 -5.22 13.85 7.97
N ASP A 18 -5.06 14.53 6.85
CA ASP A 18 -5.33 13.96 5.52
C ASP A 18 -4.06 13.55 4.76
N THR A 19 -4.22 13.00 3.56
CA THR A 19 -3.11 12.52 2.72
C THR A 19 -2.16 13.63 2.25
N TRP A 20 -2.59 14.90 2.28
CA TRP A 20 -1.77 16.06 1.93
C TRP A 20 -1.16 16.75 3.15
N MET A 21 -1.26 16.12 4.33
CA MET A 21 -0.84 16.67 5.62
C MET A 21 -1.59 17.94 6.03
N ASN A 22 -2.82 18.16 5.54
CA ASN A 22 -3.67 19.18 6.17
C ASN A 22 -4.10 18.68 7.55
N LEU A 23 -4.00 19.56 8.55
CA LEU A 23 -4.22 19.20 9.95
C LEU A 23 -5.38 20.00 10.52
N THR A 24 -6.21 19.33 11.32
CA THR A 24 -7.13 19.97 12.26
C THR A 24 -6.60 19.72 13.66
N LEU A 25 -6.36 20.80 14.41
CA LEU A 25 -5.90 20.75 15.79
C LEU A 25 -6.93 21.42 16.71
N ARG A 26 -7.11 20.89 17.91
CA ARG A 26 -7.95 21.49 18.96
C ARG A 26 -7.13 21.95 20.17
N GLU A 27 -7.72 22.87 20.94
CA GLU A 27 -7.14 23.42 22.18
C GLU A 27 -5.72 23.94 21.95
N VAL A 28 -5.59 24.83 20.97
CA VAL A 28 -4.29 25.23 20.43
C VAL A 28 -3.77 26.48 21.11
N VAL A 29 -2.51 26.45 21.47
CA VAL A 29 -1.70 27.65 21.76
C VAL A 29 -0.85 27.94 20.53
N GLN A 30 -1.14 29.07 19.88
CA GLN A 30 -0.32 29.62 18.81
C GLN A 30 0.70 30.59 19.40
N THR A 31 1.94 30.47 18.95
CA THR A 31 3.03 31.40 19.29
C THR A 31 3.49 32.12 18.01
N SER A 32 3.66 33.45 18.10
CA SER A 32 4.24 34.26 17.01
C SER A 32 5.65 33.80 16.65
N PRO A 33 6.15 34.11 15.44
CA PRO A 33 7.53 33.81 15.05
C PRO A 33 8.57 34.43 15.99
N GLU A 34 8.26 35.60 16.56
CA GLU A 34 9.12 36.33 17.50
C GLU A 34 9.06 35.77 18.93
N GLY A 35 8.12 34.89 19.25
CA GLY A 35 8.00 34.25 20.57
C GLY A 35 7.38 35.14 21.65
N ASP A 36 6.86 36.32 21.29
CA ASP A 36 6.37 37.34 22.22
C ASP A 36 4.83 37.35 22.39
N LYS A 37 4.10 36.72 21.46
CA LYS A 37 2.63 36.69 21.45
C LYS A 37 2.11 35.28 21.46
N PHE A 38 1.13 35.06 22.34
CA PHE A 38 0.47 33.78 22.52
C PHE A 38 -1.02 33.95 22.35
N MET A 39 -1.63 33.15 21.48
CA MET A 39 -3.07 33.13 21.25
C MET A 39 -3.62 31.75 21.55
N ARG A 40 -4.74 31.68 22.28
CA ARG A 40 -5.47 30.43 22.51
C ARG A 40 -6.61 30.34 21.52
N LEU A 41 -6.66 29.22 20.79
CA LEU A 41 -7.69 28.95 19.79
C LEU A 41 -8.38 27.63 20.16
N PRO A 42 -9.73 27.58 20.12
CA PRO A 42 -10.44 26.32 20.37
C PRO A 42 -10.12 25.27 19.31
N GLU A 43 -10.00 25.69 18.05
CA GLU A 43 -9.67 24.84 16.90
C GLU A 43 -8.92 25.65 15.84
N ILE A 44 -8.06 25.00 15.06
CA ILE A 44 -7.40 25.58 13.89
C ILE A 44 -7.26 24.54 12.78
N TYR A 45 -7.40 25.02 11.54
CA TYR A 45 -7.10 24.26 10.33
C TYR A 45 -5.78 24.76 9.70
N VAL A 46 -4.88 23.83 9.40
CA VAL A 46 -3.55 24.11 8.84
C VAL A 46 -3.40 23.41 7.50
N LYS A 47 -3.00 24.15 6.46
CA LYS A 47 -2.64 23.54 5.17
C LYS A 47 -1.28 22.85 5.25
N GLY A 48 -1.19 21.61 4.78
CA GLY A 48 0.02 20.80 4.88
C GLY A 48 1.24 21.38 4.18
N ASN A 49 1.02 22.11 3.08
CA ASN A 49 2.10 22.79 2.35
C ASN A 49 2.83 23.87 3.16
N ASN A 50 2.23 24.40 4.21
CA ASN A 50 2.80 25.42 5.08
C ASN A 50 3.53 24.85 6.30
N ILE A 51 3.52 23.53 6.47
CA ILE A 51 4.19 22.86 7.59
C ILE A 51 5.68 22.74 7.29
N LYS A 52 6.51 23.06 8.29
CA LYS A 52 7.96 22.84 8.25
C LYS A 52 8.31 21.51 8.90
N TYR A 53 7.86 21.28 10.12
CA TYR A 53 8.00 19.98 10.80
C TYR A 53 6.97 19.81 11.92
N LEU A 54 6.84 18.56 12.39
CA LEU A 54 6.05 18.17 13.54
C LEU A 54 6.97 17.60 14.63
N ARG A 55 6.70 17.91 15.90
CA ARG A 55 7.24 17.17 17.05
C ARG A 55 6.13 16.32 17.63
N VAL A 56 6.39 15.02 17.69
CA VAL A 56 5.50 13.98 18.19
C VAL A 56 6.16 13.38 19.44
N PRO A 57 5.40 13.02 20.48
CA PRO A 57 5.95 12.32 21.65
C PRO A 57 6.59 10.99 21.27
N ASP A 58 7.69 10.63 21.92
CA ASP A 58 8.43 9.38 21.65
C ASP A 58 7.56 8.13 21.86
N GLU A 59 6.62 8.17 22.80
CA GLU A 59 5.66 7.10 23.08
C GLU A 59 4.84 6.66 21.85
N VAL A 60 4.61 7.58 20.89
CA VAL A 60 3.88 7.26 19.66
C VAL A 60 4.65 6.28 18.78
N ILE A 61 6.00 6.30 18.85
CA ILE A 61 6.84 5.40 18.05
C ILE A 61 6.55 3.95 18.43
N ASP A 62 6.43 3.65 19.72
CA ASP A 62 6.21 2.29 20.19
C ASP A 62 4.77 1.84 19.93
N GLN A 63 3.78 2.73 20.12
CA GLN A 63 2.38 2.46 19.77
C GLN A 63 2.20 2.10 18.30
N VAL A 64 2.89 2.79 17.39
CA VAL A 64 2.82 2.51 15.95
C VAL A 64 3.44 1.16 15.61
N LYS A 65 4.57 0.80 16.24
CA LYS A 65 5.20 -0.53 16.05
C LYS A 65 4.24 -1.65 16.46
N GLU A 66 3.60 -1.51 17.63
CA GLU A 66 2.65 -2.50 18.13
C GLU A 66 1.43 -2.64 17.21
N GLN A 67 0.86 -1.53 16.74
CA GLN A 67 -0.27 -1.54 15.80
C GLN A 67 0.07 -2.19 14.46
N GLN A 68 1.28 -1.98 13.94
CA GLN A 68 1.74 -2.62 12.70
C GLN A 68 1.89 -4.14 12.86
N GLN A 69 2.45 -4.59 13.99
CA GLN A 69 2.60 -6.02 14.29
C GLN A 69 1.23 -6.71 14.43
N GLN A 70 0.28 -6.08 15.11
CA GLN A 70 -1.08 -6.61 15.27
C GLN A 70 -1.79 -6.76 13.91
N HIS A 71 -1.70 -5.75 13.03
CA HIS A 71 -2.24 -5.86 11.67
C HIS A 71 -1.59 -6.98 10.86
N GLN A 72 -0.27 -7.19 11.00
CA GLN A 72 0.43 -8.23 10.27
C GLN A 72 0.04 -9.64 10.76
N GLN A 73 -0.14 -9.84 12.06
CA GLN A 73 -0.61 -11.11 12.63
C GLN A 73 -2.04 -11.43 12.22
N GLN A 74 -2.91 -10.42 12.14
CA GLN A 74 -4.30 -10.59 11.69
C GLN A 74 -4.37 -11.01 10.21
N HIS A 75 -3.49 -10.48 9.35
CA HIS A 75 -3.38 -10.94 7.96
C HIS A 75 -2.82 -12.36 7.81
N GLN A 76 -1.93 -12.80 8.70
CA GLN A 76 -1.40 -14.17 8.66
C GLN A 76 -2.43 -15.22 9.10
N GLN A 77 -3.30 -14.90 10.08
CA GLN A 77 -4.37 -15.82 10.49
C GLN A 77 -5.43 -16.00 9.38
N HIS A 78 -5.73 -14.96 8.60
CA HIS A 78 -6.68 -15.06 7.49
C HIS A 78 -6.12 -15.82 6.26
N GLY A 79 -4.79 -15.90 6.10
CA GLY A 79 -4.14 -16.66 5.03
C GLY A 79 -4.05 -18.17 5.27
N GLN A 80 -4.15 -18.64 6.52
CA GLN A 80 -4.10 -20.08 6.84
C GLN A 80 -5.46 -20.78 6.77
N GLN A 81 -6.58 -20.04 6.76
CA GLN A 81 -7.92 -20.62 6.71
C GLN A 81 -8.52 -20.74 5.29
N GLY A 82 -7.71 -20.46 4.25
CA GLY A 82 -8.07 -20.66 2.83
C GLY A 82 -7.59 -21.98 2.22
N GLY A 83 -6.87 -22.83 2.96
CA GLY A 83 -6.20 -24.04 2.43
C GLY A 83 -7.01 -25.35 2.46
N PHE A 84 -8.26 -25.34 2.95
CA PHE A 84 -9.02 -26.59 3.22
C PHE A 84 -10.31 -26.77 2.40
N ARG A 85 -10.38 -26.23 1.17
CA ARG A 85 -11.47 -26.55 0.23
C ARG A 85 -10.96 -26.72 -1.21
N GLY A 86 -10.52 -27.93 -1.53
CA GLY A 86 -10.19 -28.33 -2.89
C GLY A 86 -9.67 -29.77 -2.93
N GLY A 87 -10.55 -30.72 -2.65
CA GLY A 87 -10.20 -32.14 -2.59
C GLY A 87 -9.87 -32.77 -3.95
N ARG A 88 -9.11 -33.87 -3.84
CA ARG A 88 -9.06 -35.07 -4.73
C ARG A 88 -8.53 -34.90 -6.17
N GLY A 89 -7.36 -35.52 -6.38
CA GLY A 89 -6.86 -35.99 -7.68
C GLY A 89 -5.42 -35.52 -7.89
N GLY A 90 -4.36 -36.30 -7.65
CA GLY A 90 -4.14 -37.67 -8.10
C GLY A 90 -3.07 -37.63 -9.20
N GLY A 91 -1.96 -38.35 -9.01
CA GLY A 91 -1.04 -38.68 -10.10
C GLY A 91 0.36 -38.09 -10.03
N SER A 92 1.22 -38.81 -9.31
CA SER A 92 2.65 -39.02 -9.55
C SER A 92 3.14 -38.61 -10.95
N ARG A 93 3.99 -37.57 -11.05
CA ARG A 93 4.81 -37.32 -12.25
C ARG A 93 6.20 -37.87 -12.01
N GLY A 94 6.33 -39.17 -12.31
CA GLY A 94 7.58 -39.90 -12.32
C GLY A 94 8.50 -39.42 -13.44
N ASP A 95 9.68 -38.96 -13.03
CA ASP A 95 11.01 -39.38 -13.50
C ASP A 95 11.01 -40.45 -14.61
N HIS A 96 11.26 -40.10 -15.88
CA HIS A 96 11.73 -41.04 -16.91
C HIS A 96 12.69 -40.33 -17.90
N ARG A 97 13.99 -40.63 -17.73
CA ARG A 97 15.05 -40.52 -18.73
C ARG A 97 14.87 -41.56 -19.85
N GLY A 98 15.33 -41.24 -21.07
CA GLY A 98 15.52 -42.15 -22.21
C GLY A 98 14.50 -41.90 -23.34
N GLY A 99 14.85 -41.76 -24.62
CA GLY A 99 15.98 -42.25 -25.39
C GLY A 99 15.43 -43.00 -26.62
N GLY A 100 15.77 -42.56 -27.83
CA GLY A 100 15.76 -43.40 -29.05
C GLY A 100 14.51 -43.39 -29.95
N ASP A 101 14.74 -42.94 -31.19
CA ASP A 101 14.36 -43.56 -32.48
C ASP A 101 13.01 -44.26 -32.69
N ARG A 102 12.28 -43.81 -33.74
CA ARG A 102 11.61 -44.60 -34.83
C ARG A 102 10.65 -43.67 -35.60
N GLY A 103 10.97 -43.24 -36.82
CA GLY A 103 10.55 -43.89 -38.08
C GLY A 103 9.43 -43.08 -38.77
N ARG A 104 9.69 -42.29 -39.82
CA ARG A 104 9.74 -42.61 -41.27
C ARG A 104 8.40 -43.10 -41.88
N GLY A 105 7.82 -42.25 -42.73
CA GLY A 105 6.90 -42.61 -43.84
C GLY A 105 5.43 -42.24 -43.59
N GLY A 106 4.67 -41.64 -44.51
CA GLY A 106 4.91 -41.23 -45.90
C GLY A 106 3.63 -40.65 -46.53
N ARG A 107 3.83 -39.90 -47.63
CA ARG A 107 2.96 -39.70 -48.81
C ARG A 107 1.43 -39.60 -48.62
N GLY A 108 0.87 -38.45 -49.03
CA GLY A 108 -0.01 -38.47 -50.21
C GLY A 108 -1.30 -37.64 -50.18
N ARG A 109 -1.30 -36.61 -51.04
CA ARG A 109 -2.36 -36.21 -52.00
C ARG A 109 -3.65 -35.49 -51.52
N GLY A 110 -3.96 -34.40 -52.23
CA GLY A 110 -5.31 -33.85 -52.43
C GLY A 110 -5.35 -32.34 -52.18
N ALA A 111 -5.11 -31.48 -53.19
CA ALA A 111 -6.17 -30.81 -53.97
C ALA A 111 -7.11 -29.98 -53.06
N GLY A 112 -7.12 -28.65 -53.02
CA GLY A 112 -7.11 -27.68 -54.12
C GLY A 112 -8.27 -26.69 -53.87
N ARG A 113 -8.18 -25.47 -54.42
CA ARG A 113 -9.15 -24.34 -54.36
C ARG A 113 -9.15 -23.59 -53.02
N GLY A 114 -8.99 -22.27 -52.92
CA GLY A 114 -9.06 -21.18 -53.90
C GLY A 114 -9.88 -20.03 -53.30
N ARG A 115 -9.46 -18.78 -53.59
CA ARG A 115 -10.15 -17.49 -53.30
C ARG A 115 -10.14 -17.06 -51.82
N GLY A 116 -9.76 -15.85 -51.41
CA GLY A 116 -9.41 -14.61 -52.10
C GLY A 116 -9.96 -13.40 -51.32
N ARG A 117 -9.21 -12.28 -51.32
CA ARG A 117 -9.62 -10.87 -51.03
C ARG A 117 -9.97 -10.56 -49.56
N GLY A 118 -9.26 -9.68 -48.85
CA GLY A 118 -9.12 -8.22 -49.07
C GLY A 118 -10.11 -7.49 -48.13
N GLY A 119 -9.85 -6.37 -47.45
CA GLY A 119 -8.74 -5.42 -47.39
C GLY A 119 -9.16 -4.27 -46.44
N ALA A 120 -8.26 -3.29 -46.30
CA ALA A 120 -8.42 -1.96 -45.66
C ALA A 120 -8.77 -1.92 -44.16
#